data_AF-A0A951FFP4-F1
#
_entry.id   AF-A0A951FFP4-F1
#
_cell.length_a   1.000
_cell.length_b   1.000
_cell.length_c   1.000
_cell.angle_alpha   90.00
_cell.angle_beta   90.00
_cell.angle_gamma   90.00
#
_symmetry.space_group_name_H-M   'P 1'
#
loop_
_entity.id
_entity.type
_entity.pdbx_description
1 polymer ?
#
loop_
_entity_poly.entity_id
_entity_poly.type
_entity_poly.pdbx_seq_one_letter_code
_entity_poly.pdbx_strand_id
1 'polypeptide(L)'
;MFWIILGMVFVVLAVALYMFALGIRAWWLGRQRYAASGRMLSLLALNLCEPLIGTVLVILFALTDIPWGISSLWTAWALSAPMLLMFAPIIYLGSRDQLYSARSKPLLALGLARWMITFFTLLSIFFAGLWLPLVALALCLLHIGLLCYAAFRGRRIFHELADVPPPSFPGFPELA
;
A
#
# COMPACT_ATOMS: atom_id res chain seq x y z
N MET A 1 -20.40 6.36 19.59
CA MET A 1 -18.98 6.58 19.20
C MET A 1 -18.20 5.27 19.11
N PHE A 2 -18.23 4.40 20.13
CA PHE A 2 -17.56 3.10 20.12
C PHE A 2 -17.87 2.22 18.89
N TRP A 3 -19.16 1.99 18.59
CA TRP A 3 -19.57 1.18 17.43
C TRP A 3 -19.13 1.74 16.07
N ILE A 4 -19.02 3.07 15.96
CA ILE A 4 -18.56 3.74 14.74
C ILE A 4 -17.06 3.46 14.54
N ILE A 5 -16.27 3.62 15.61
CA ILE A 5 -14.84 3.33 15.59
C ILE A 5 -14.60 1.85 15.27
N LEU A 6 -15.36 0.95 15.92
CA LEU A 6 -15.26 -0.49 15.67
C LEU A 6 -15.59 -0.84 14.21
N GLY A 7 -16.66 -0.25 13.65
CA GLY A 7 -17.02 -0.41 12.25
C GLY A 7 -15.93 0.08 11.29
N MET A 8 -15.33 1.24 11.57
CA MET A 8 -14.23 1.78 10.76
C MET A 8 -12.99 0.87 10.79
N VAL A 9 -12.60 0.39 11.97
CA VAL A 9 -11.49 -0.56 12.13
C VAL A 9 -11.75 -1.83 11.33
N PHE A 10 -12.97 -2.37 11.40
CA PHE A 10 -13.36 -3.56 10.64
C PHE A 10 -13.24 -3.33 9.12
N VAL A 11 -13.71 -2.18 8.62
CA VAL A 11 -13.59 -1.84 7.19
C VAL A 11 -12.12 -1.73 6.77
N VAL A 12 -11.28 -1.02 7.54
CA VAL A 12 -9.84 -0.89 7.25
C VAL A 12 -9.18 -2.26 7.19
N LEU A 13 -9.42 -3.12 8.17
CA LEU A 13 -8.86 -4.47 8.22
C LEU A 13 -9.36 -5.33 7.05
N ALA A 14 -10.66 -5.31 6.75
CA ALA A 14 -11.23 -6.07 5.65
C ALA A 14 -10.63 -5.66 4.29
N VAL A 15 -10.50 -4.36 4.05
CA VAL A 15 -9.90 -3.84 2.81
C VAL A 15 -8.40 -4.15 2.76
N ALA A 16 -7.67 -3.97 3.86
CA ALA A 16 -6.23 -4.29 3.93
C ALA A 16 -5.97 -5.79 3.69
N LEU A 17 -6.78 -6.67 4.27
CA LEU A 17 -6.69 -8.13 4.06
C LEU A 17 -7.03 -8.51 2.61
N TYR A 18 -8.06 -7.89 2.03
CA TYR A 18 -8.41 -8.10 0.62
C TYR A 18 -7.25 -7.69 -0.31
N MET A 19 -6.68 -6.50 -0.08
CA MET A 19 -5.54 -6.02 -0.85
C MET A 19 -4.32 -6.92 -0.68
N PHE A 20 -4.04 -7.39 0.53
CA PHE A 20 -2.96 -8.33 0.81
C PHE A 20 -3.14 -9.66 0.06
N ALA A 21 -4.34 -10.23 0.07
CA ALA A 21 -4.64 -11.45 -0.69
C ALA A 21 -4.44 -11.24 -2.20
N LEU A 22 -4.86 -10.08 -2.73
CA LEU A 22 -4.61 -9.70 -4.11
C LEU A 22 -3.11 -9.50 -4.39
N GLY A 23 -2.38 -8.92 -3.45
CA GLY A 23 -0.93 -8.72 -3.52
C GLY A 23 -0.15 -10.03 -3.56
N ILE A 24 -0.52 -11.02 -2.71
CA ILE A 24 0.06 -12.37 -2.76
C ILE A 24 -0.19 -13.01 -4.13
N ARG A 25 -1.41 -12.90 -4.66
CA ARG A 25 -1.74 -13.42 -6.01
C ARG A 25 -0.91 -12.73 -7.10
N ALA A 26 -0.78 -11.42 -7.03
CA ALA A 26 0.06 -10.64 -7.95
C ALA A 26 1.52 -11.07 -7.89
N TRP A 27 2.07 -11.29 -6.69
CA TRP A 27 3.44 -11.76 -6.50
C TRP A 27 3.65 -13.18 -7.05
N TRP A 28 2.72 -14.09 -6.76
CA TRP A 28 2.78 -15.47 -7.26
C TRP A 28 2.75 -15.51 -8.78
N LEU A 29 1.81 -14.79 -9.40
CA LEU A 29 1.71 -14.68 -10.85
C LEU A 29 2.94 -13.96 -11.45
N GLY A 30 3.49 -12.97 -10.74
CA GLY A 30 4.70 -12.26 -11.12
C GLY A 30 5.93 -13.16 -11.19
N ARG A 31 6.04 -14.17 -10.31
CA ARG A 31 7.11 -15.18 -10.34
C ARG A 31 7.03 -16.11 -11.54
N GLN A 32 5.82 -16.39 -12.01
CA GLN A 32 5.57 -17.28 -13.16
C GLN A 32 5.76 -16.58 -14.52
N ARG A 33 5.91 -15.25 -14.52
CA ARG A 33 6.04 -14.46 -15.75
C ARG A 33 7.45 -13.93 -15.93
N TYR A 34 8.03 -14.17 -17.11
CA TYR A 34 9.31 -13.59 -17.49
C TYR A 34 9.13 -12.15 -18.01
N ALA A 35 10.19 -11.34 -17.89
CA ALA A 35 10.27 -9.95 -18.36
C ALA A 35 9.35 -8.94 -17.62
N ALA A 36 8.74 -8.01 -18.36
CA ALA A 36 8.25 -6.77 -17.80
C ALA A 36 6.92 -6.85 -17.05
N SER A 37 6.06 -7.78 -17.44
CA SER A 37 4.79 -8.07 -16.76
C SER A 37 5.03 -8.63 -15.36
N GLY A 38 6.01 -9.54 -15.19
CA GLY A 38 6.36 -10.11 -13.88
C GLY A 38 6.90 -9.10 -12.89
N ARG A 39 7.77 -8.18 -13.34
CA ARG A 39 8.28 -7.07 -12.52
C ARG A 39 7.16 -6.09 -12.13
N MET A 40 6.26 -5.78 -13.06
CA MET A 40 5.12 -4.89 -12.80
C MET A 40 4.12 -5.49 -11.80
N LEU A 41 3.86 -6.79 -11.90
CA LEU A 41 3.04 -7.54 -10.93
C LEU A 41 3.69 -7.59 -9.54
N SER A 42 5.02 -7.69 -9.49
CA SER A 42 5.77 -7.63 -8.22
C SER A 42 5.71 -6.23 -7.58
N LEU A 43 5.77 -5.17 -8.39
CA LEU A 43 5.56 -3.79 -7.90
C LEU A 43 4.14 -3.55 -7.40
N LEU A 44 3.15 -4.08 -8.13
CA LEU A 44 1.75 -4.04 -7.71
C LEU A 44 1.55 -4.81 -6.39
N ALA A 45 2.18 -5.98 -6.25
CA ALA A 45 2.12 -6.77 -5.02
C ALA A 45 2.66 -5.99 -3.82
N LEU A 46 3.80 -5.32 -3.95
CA LEU A 46 4.37 -4.48 -2.89
C LEU A 46 3.39 -3.35 -2.50
N ASN A 47 2.80 -2.68 -3.47
CA ASN A 47 1.84 -1.61 -3.23
C ASN A 47 0.54 -2.11 -2.56
N LEU A 48 0.08 -3.31 -2.91
CA LEU A 48 -1.12 -3.91 -2.36
C LEU A 48 -0.93 -4.49 -0.95
N CYS A 49 0.28 -4.98 -0.63
CA CYS A 49 0.59 -5.52 0.68
C CYS A 49 0.94 -4.44 1.72
N GLU A 50 1.36 -3.26 1.26
CA GLU A 50 1.80 -2.15 2.11
C GLU A 50 0.78 -1.72 3.19
N PRO A 51 -0.54 -1.61 2.93
CA PRO A 51 -1.51 -1.22 3.95
C PRO A 51 -1.56 -2.18 5.15
N LEU A 52 -1.47 -3.49 4.89
CA LEU A 52 -1.50 -4.49 5.96
C LEU A 52 -0.21 -4.45 6.77
N ILE A 53 0.95 -4.33 6.11
CA ILE A 53 2.26 -4.21 6.78
C ILE A 53 2.29 -2.96 7.65
N GLY A 54 1.82 -1.81 7.13
CA GLY A 54 1.71 -0.57 7.90
C GLY A 54 0.78 -0.72 9.11
N THR A 55 -0.36 -1.39 8.95
CA THR A 55 -1.30 -1.64 10.06
C THR A 55 -0.68 -2.52 11.15
N VAL A 56 -0.01 -3.61 10.76
CA VAL A 56 0.67 -4.52 11.70
C VAL A 56 1.77 -3.79 12.46
N LEU A 57 2.57 -2.97 11.77
CA LEU A 57 3.59 -2.16 12.42
C LEU A 57 2.96 -1.21 13.44
N VAL A 58 1.95 -0.43 13.06
CA VAL A 58 1.26 0.48 13.99
C VAL A 58 0.71 -0.26 15.22
N ILE A 59 0.13 -1.46 15.04
CA ILE A 59 -0.35 -2.29 16.16
C ILE A 59 0.81 -2.74 17.04
N LEU A 60 1.88 -3.31 16.46
CA LEU A 60 3.05 -3.74 17.22
C LEU A 60 3.64 -2.58 18.03
N PHE A 61 3.70 -1.38 17.44
CA PHE A 61 4.17 -0.18 18.12
C PHE A 61 3.22 0.28 19.23
N ALA A 62 1.91 0.20 19.03
CA ALA A 62 0.92 0.51 20.07
C ALA A 62 0.97 -0.47 21.26
N LEU A 63 1.42 -1.70 21.03
CA LEU A 63 1.56 -2.74 22.06
C LEU A 63 2.91 -2.68 22.80
N THR A 64 3.87 -1.88 22.33
CA THR A 64 5.17 -1.72 23.00
C THR A 64 5.14 -0.55 23.99
N ASP A 65 5.36 -0.84 25.27
CA ASP A 65 5.52 0.15 26.36
C ASP A 65 6.85 0.94 26.28
N ILE A 66 7.32 1.26 25.08
CA ILE A 66 8.54 2.03 24.91
C ILE A 66 8.24 3.49 25.30
N PRO A 67 8.97 4.09 26.25
CA PRO A 67 8.80 5.50 26.60
C PRO A 67 9.34 6.37 25.47
N TRP A 68 8.50 6.65 24.49
CA TRP A 68 8.82 7.55 23.39
C TRP A 68 8.78 9.00 23.91
N GLY A 69 9.86 9.44 24.56
CA GLY A 69 10.12 10.84 24.90
C GLY A 69 10.48 11.70 23.68
N ILE A 70 10.12 11.28 22.47
CA ILE A 70 10.48 11.90 21.20
C ILE A 70 9.24 12.62 20.64
N SER A 71 9.45 13.77 20.00
CA SER A 71 8.36 14.59 19.46
C SER A 71 7.38 13.77 18.59
N SER A 72 6.11 14.14 18.64
CA SER A 72 5.00 13.55 17.86
C SER A 72 5.31 13.36 16.37
N LEU A 73 6.11 14.25 15.80
CA LEU A 73 6.59 14.19 14.43
C LEU A 73 7.50 12.98 14.18
N TRP A 74 8.46 12.73 15.08
CA TRP A 74 9.40 11.62 14.96
C TRP A 74 8.69 10.27 15.08
N THR A 75 7.69 10.17 15.94
CA THR A 75 6.88 8.95 16.07
C THR A 75 6.06 8.70 14.81
N ALA A 76 5.35 9.71 14.28
CA ALA A 76 4.62 9.60 13.02
C ALA A 76 5.54 9.24 11.83
N TRP A 77 6.76 9.78 11.81
CA TRP A 77 7.76 9.46 10.80
C TRP A 77 8.24 8.01 10.93
N ALA A 78 8.64 7.57 12.13
CA ALA A 78 9.15 6.21 12.37
C ALA A 78 8.12 5.13 12.01
N LEU A 79 6.84 5.37 12.32
CA LEU A 79 5.75 4.43 12.02
C LEU A 79 5.42 4.34 10.53
N SER A 80 5.60 5.42 9.78
CA SER A 80 5.25 5.50 8.36
C SER A 80 6.45 5.34 7.41
N ALA A 81 7.68 5.45 7.90
CA ALA A 81 8.91 5.32 7.10
C ALA A 81 9.05 3.95 6.39
N PRO A 82 8.64 2.81 6.97
CA PRO A 82 8.65 1.53 6.26
C PRO A 82 7.81 1.54 4.97
N MET A 83 6.73 2.31 4.91
CA MET A 83 5.91 2.49 3.70
C MET A 83 6.70 3.21 2.58
N LEU A 84 7.51 4.22 2.94
CA LEU A 84 8.37 4.92 1.98
C LEU A 84 9.44 4.00 1.37
N LEU A 85 10.00 3.09 2.16
CA LEU A 85 10.99 2.12 1.67
C LEU A 85 10.39 1.19 0.60
N MET A 86 9.09 0.93 0.65
CA MET A 86 8.40 0.14 -0.39
C MET A 86 8.27 0.88 -1.73
N PHE A 87 8.51 2.20 -1.78
CA PHE A 87 8.56 2.98 -3.03
C PHE A 87 9.92 2.93 -3.72
N ALA A 88 11.01 2.61 -3.00
CA ALA A 88 12.35 2.51 -3.58
C ALA A 88 12.43 1.63 -4.84
N PRO A 89 11.87 0.40 -4.87
CA PRO A 89 11.87 -0.42 -6.10
C PRO A 89 11.03 0.19 -7.23
N ILE A 90 9.95 0.92 -6.92
CA ILE A 90 9.10 1.58 -7.92
C ILE A 90 9.87 2.75 -8.58
N ILE A 91 10.58 3.54 -7.78
CA ILE A 91 11.42 4.67 -8.26
C ILE A 91 12.60 4.15 -9.08
N TYR A 92 13.27 3.10 -8.59
CA TYR A 92 14.40 2.49 -9.27
C TYR A 92 14.00 1.94 -10.65
N LEU A 93 12.90 1.20 -10.74
CA LEU A 93 12.42 0.65 -12.02
C LEU A 93 11.84 1.73 -12.94
N GLY A 94 11.19 2.76 -12.38
CA GLY A 94 10.62 3.87 -13.15
C GLY A 94 11.64 4.80 -13.79
N SER A 95 12.87 4.88 -13.25
CA SER A 95 13.95 5.71 -13.79
C SER A 95 14.77 5.04 -14.90
N ARG A 96 14.78 3.70 -14.95
CA ARG A 96 15.59 2.95 -15.91
C ARG A 96 14.89 2.57 -17.21
N ASP A 97 13.55 2.57 -17.24
CA ASP A 97 12.81 1.99 -18.35
C ASP A 97 11.55 2.81 -18.66
N GLN A 98 11.46 3.37 -19.88
CA GLN A 98 10.37 4.25 -20.31
C GLN A 98 9.01 3.55 -20.25
N LEU A 99 8.98 2.24 -20.53
CA LEU A 99 7.79 1.40 -20.50
C LEU A 99 7.22 1.27 -19.07
N TYR A 100 8.11 1.28 -18.08
CA TYR A 100 7.74 1.26 -16.67
C TYR A 100 7.39 2.64 -16.16
N SER A 101 8.06 3.70 -16.61
CA SER A 101 7.78 5.08 -16.21
C SER A 101 6.32 5.48 -16.41
N ALA A 102 5.68 5.06 -17.50
CA ALA A 102 4.27 5.38 -17.77
C ALA A 102 3.30 4.64 -16.83
N ARG A 103 3.60 3.40 -16.46
CA ARG A 103 2.71 2.57 -15.63
C ARG A 103 3.04 2.62 -14.13
N SER A 104 4.25 3.00 -13.75
CA SER A 104 4.71 3.07 -12.35
C SER A 104 4.29 4.38 -11.66
N LYS A 105 4.22 5.50 -12.39
CA LYS A 105 3.72 6.80 -11.89
C LYS A 105 2.37 6.71 -11.18
N PRO A 106 1.32 6.08 -11.75
CA PRO A 106 0.04 5.97 -11.04
C PRO A 106 0.16 5.14 -9.76
N LEU A 107 0.93 4.05 -9.76
CA LEU A 107 1.15 3.24 -8.56
C LEU A 107 1.91 4.01 -7.48
N LEU A 108 2.95 4.76 -7.87
CA LEU A 108 3.72 5.61 -6.98
C LEU A 108 2.85 6.71 -6.36
N ALA A 109 2.04 7.40 -7.18
CA ALA A 109 1.12 8.43 -6.70
C ALA A 109 0.09 7.88 -5.70
N LEU A 110 -0.43 6.68 -5.94
CA LEU A 110 -1.37 6.01 -5.05
C LEU A 110 -0.71 5.62 -3.72
N GLY A 111 0.49 5.06 -3.78
CA GLY A 111 1.28 4.72 -2.59
C GLY A 111 1.62 5.96 -1.78
N LEU A 112 2.13 7.00 -2.43
CA LEU A 112 2.52 8.26 -1.80
C LEU A 112 1.32 8.99 -1.17
N ALA A 113 0.16 8.99 -1.83
CA ALA A 113 -1.07 9.54 -1.25
C ALA A 113 -1.47 8.79 0.03
N ARG A 114 -1.38 7.45 0.06
CA ARG A 114 -1.68 6.67 1.27
C ARG A 114 -0.68 6.92 2.38
N TRP A 115 0.61 6.99 2.04
CA TRP A 115 1.64 7.33 3.02
C TRP A 115 1.40 8.71 3.63
N MET A 116 1.14 9.75 2.81
CA MET A 116 0.85 11.10 3.30
C MET A 116 -0.35 11.11 4.25
N ILE A 117 -1.46 10.48 3.87
CA ILE A 117 -2.65 10.43 4.74
C ILE A 117 -2.35 9.67 6.04
N THR A 118 -1.62 8.57 5.97
CA THR A 118 -1.21 7.80 7.18
C THR A 118 -0.36 8.67 8.10
N PHE A 119 0.63 9.36 7.55
CA PHE A 119 1.49 10.29 8.29
C PHE A 119 0.69 11.42 8.94
N PHE A 120 -0.21 12.09 8.22
CA PHE A 120 -1.04 13.16 8.78
C PHE A 120 -2.07 12.65 9.78
N THR A 121 -2.61 11.44 9.60
CA THR A 121 -3.53 10.82 10.56
C THR A 121 -2.79 10.54 11.86
N LEU A 122 -1.60 9.93 11.80
CA LEU A 122 -0.75 9.71 12.98
C LEU A 122 -0.37 11.03 13.65
N LEU A 123 0.08 12.02 12.87
CA LEU A 123 0.43 13.34 13.38
C LEU A 123 -0.76 14.02 14.07
N SER A 124 -1.96 13.93 13.49
CA SER A 124 -3.16 14.55 14.06
C SER A 124 -3.51 13.97 15.43
N ILE A 125 -3.37 12.65 15.64
CA ILE A 125 -3.63 11.99 16.92
C ILE A 125 -2.77 12.57 18.05
N PHE A 126 -1.56 13.07 17.74
CA PHE A 126 -0.63 13.61 18.73
C PHE A 126 -0.79 15.12 19.04
N PHE A 127 -1.48 15.91 18.21
CA PHE A 127 -1.60 17.38 18.35
C PHE A 127 -2.89 17.86 19.05
N ALA A 128 -3.51 16.98 19.86
CA ALA A 128 -4.84 17.12 20.50
C ALA A 128 -5.30 18.56 20.85
N GLY A 129 -6.33 19.04 20.14
CA GLY A 129 -7.11 20.25 20.42
C GLY A 129 -8.61 20.03 20.15
N LEU A 130 -9.48 20.94 20.58
CA LEU A 130 -10.96 20.75 20.56
C LEU A 130 -11.58 20.51 19.17
N TRP A 131 -10.93 20.96 18.08
CA TRP A 131 -11.38 20.77 16.69
C TRP A 131 -10.92 19.43 16.06
N LEU A 132 -10.04 18.73 16.77
CA LEU A 132 -9.29 17.58 16.27
C LEU A 132 -10.10 16.28 16.10
N PRO A 133 -11.23 16.02 16.79
CA PRO A 133 -12.03 14.81 16.54
C PRO A 133 -12.69 14.80 15.16
N LEU A 134 -13.16 15.96 14.70
CA LEU A 134 -13.79 16.10 13.38
C LEU A 134 -12.73 16.01 12.26
N VAL A 135 -11.56 16.61 12.48
CA VAL A 135 -10.43 16.49 11.54
C VAL A 135 -9.91 15.05 11.49
N ALA A 136 -9.74 14.39 12.63
CA ALA A 136 -9.34 12.99 12.70
C ALA A 136 -10.37 12.08 12.03
N LEU A 137 -11.67 12.33 12.24
CA LEU A 137 -12.74 11.59 11.57
C LEU A 137 -12.69 11.79 10.04
N ALA A 138 -12.50 13.04 9.58
CA ALA A 138 -12.38 13.33 8.15
C ALA A 138 -11.14 12.67 7.54
N LEU A 139 -9.99 12.68 8.23
CA LEU A 139 -8.77 12.00 7.80
C LEU A 139 -8.95 10.47 7.78
N CYS A 140 -9.62 9.89 8.78
CA CYS A 140 -9.96 8.47 8.80
C CYS A 140 -10.88 8.07 7.64
N LEU A 141 -11.93 8.86 7.37
CA LEU A 141 -12.83 8.61 6.23
C LEU A 141 -12.10 8.75 4.89
N LEU A 142 -11.23 9.75 4.75
CA LEU A 142 -10.38 9.92 3.58
C LEU A 142 -9.41 8.75 3.41
N HIS A 143 -8.84 8.25 4.51
CA HIS A 143 -7.97 7.08 4.52
C HIS A 143 -8.72 5.83 4.06
N ILE A 144 -9.93 5.57 4.58
CA ILE A 144 -10.79 4.47 4.14
C ILE A 144 -11.14 4.60 2.66
N GLY A 145 -11.55 5.79 2.23
CA GLY A 145 -11.86 6.07 0.82
C GLY A 145 -10.68 5.80 -0.10
N LEU A 146 -9.47 6.21 0.30
CA LEU A 146 -8.25 5.96 -0.47
C LEU A 146 -7.85 4.48 -0.47
N LEU A 147 -8.03 3.76 0.65
CA LEU A 147 -7.83 2.30 0.70
C LEU A 147 -8.78 1.58 -0.25
N CYS A 148 -10.07 1.91 -0.22
CA CYS A 148 -11.07 1.34 -1.13
C CYS A 148 -10.74 1.65 -2.60
N TYR A 149 -10.38 2.91 -2.91
CA TYR A 149 -9.95 3.30 -4.25
C TYR A 149 -8.69 2.55 -4.69
N ALA A 150 -7.72 2.38 -3.80
CA ALA A 150 -6.49 1.63 -4.06
C ALA A 150 -6.77 0.15 -4.32
N ALA A 151 -7.68 -0.46 -3.55
CA ALA A 151 -8.14 -1.83 -3.77
C ALA A 151 -8.82 -2.00 -5.14
N PHE A 152 -9.75 -1.10 -5.48
CA PHE A 152 -10.45 -1.11 -6.77
C PHE A 152 -9.47 -0.96 -7.95
N ARG A 153 -8.60 0.04 -7.88
CA ARG A 153 -7.61 0.30 -8.94
C ARG A 153 -6.59 -0.83 -9.03
N GLY A 154 -6.11 -1.33 -7.90
CA GLY A 154 -5.16 -2.44 -7.84
C GLY A 154 -5.75 -3.72 -8.43
N ARG A 155 -7.03 -4.02 -8.17
CA ARG A 155 -7.75 -5.12 -8.81
C ARG A 155 -7.79 -4.97 -10.33
N ARG A 156 -8.12 -3.78 -10.83
CA ARG A 156 -8.15 -3.50 -12.27
C ARG A 156 -6.78 -3.73 -12.91
N ILE A 157 -5.72 -3.15 -12.34
CA ILE A 157 -4.34 -3.30 -12.84
C ILE A 157 -3.90 -4.77 -12.78
N PHE A 158 -4.27 -5.50 -11.72
CA PHE A 158 -3.99 -6.93 -11.61
C PHE A 158 -4.60 -7.71 -12.77
N HIS A 159 -5.87 -7.52 -13.09
CA HIS A 159 -6.52 -8.19 -14.23
C HIS A 159 -5.90 -7.78 -15.56
N GLU A 160 -5.68 -6.47 -15.79
CA GLU A 160 -5.01 -5.98 -17.00
C GLU A 160 -3.60 -6.59 -17.19
N LEU A 161 -2.88 -6.88 -16.10
CA LEU A 161 -1.56 -7.52 -16.16
C LEU A 161 -1.62 -9.04 -16.17
N ALA A 162 -2.70 -9.64 -15.69
CA ALA A 162 -2.92 -11.08 -15.68
C ALA A 162 -3.44 -11.60 -17.02
N ASP A 163 -4.20 -10.80 -17.76
CA ASP A 163 -4.81 -11.22 -19.03
C ASP A 163 -3.86 -11.07 -20.23
N VAL A 164 -2.70 -10.41 -20.05
CA VAL A 164 -1.66 -10.36 -21.08
C VAL A 164 -1.01 -11.76 -21.18
N PRO A 165 -1.10 -12.46 -22.33
CA PRO A 165 -0.45 -13.75 -22.49
C PRO A 165 1.08 -13.60 -22.35
N PRO A 166 1.79 -14.61 -21.82
CA PRO A 166 3.24 -14.58 -21.82
C PRO A 166 3.72 -14.42 -23.27
N PRO A 167 4.80 -13.65 -23.52
CA PRO A 167 5.36 -13.59 -24.86
C PRO A 167 5.69 -15.02 -25.30
N SER A 168 5.10 -15.46 -26.42
CA SER A 168 5.49 -16.69 -27.08
C SER A 168 6.94 -16.52 -27.52
N PHE A 169 7.89 -17.06 -26.76
CA PHE A 169 9.27 -17.13 -27.20
C PHE A 169 9.32 -18.15 -28.34
N PRO A 170 9.68 -17.75 -29.58
CA PRO A 170 10.04 -18.74 -30.58
C PRO A 170 11.33 -19.42 -30.10
N GLY A 171 11.24 -20.67 -29.62
CA GLY A 171 12.41 -21.50 -29.35
C GLY A 171 12.52 -22.18 -27.98
N PHE A 172 11.51 -22.14 -27.10
CA PHE A 172 11.46 -23.06 -25.97
C PHE A 172 10.54 -24.24 -26.31
N PRO A 173 11.08 -25.46 -26.52
CA PRO A 173 10.23 -26.63 -26.64
C PRO A 173 9.46 -26.80 -25.32
N GLU A 174 8.16 -27.00 -25.45
CA GLU A 174 7.28 -27.43 -24.37
C GLU A 174 7.88 -28.69 -23.75
N LEU A 175 8.45 -28.57 -22.55
CA LEU A 175 8.76 -29.73 -21.73
C LEU A 175 7.45 -30.18 -21.09
N ALA A 176 6.82 -31.14 -21.78
CA ALA A 176 5.80 -32.04 -21.27
C ALA A 176 6.29 -32.85 -20.06
#